data_AF-W4FD13-F1
#
_entry.id   AF-W4FD13-F1
#
_cell.length_a   1.000
_cell.length_b   1.000
_cell.length_c   1.000
_cell.angle_alpha   90.00
_cell.angle_beta   90.00
_cell.angle_gamma   90.00
#
_symmetry.space_group_name_H-M   'P 1'
#
loop_
_entity.id
_entity.type
_entity.pdbx_description
1 polymer ?
#
loop_
_entity_poly.entity_id
_entity_poly.type
_entity_poly.pdbx_seq_one_letter_code
_entity_poly.pdbx_strand_id
1 'polypeptide(L)'
;MTNILAFLTVFATVASATANQNDNHELDAATEACLRARRSLDGEEPQLCDADQDYLGSSCYDKCPSGTTRVGYGCVSNCPPEFTDKGRTCLKKGEYSRGVGYPWKFGDTFFDSTGMFQRCENDYGEGNCEWYGAVVYPKCSPGFTAVECCDCHPPLPDCKSFGLLPVEGLLCRKKVIPLKSYSPKCRPYEDLVRGRCFPKCRPWYTPGLPV
;
A
#
# COMPACT_ATOMS: atom_id res chain seq x y z
N MET A 1 52.92 81.68 -16.71
CA MET A 1 51.75 82.54 -16.44
C MET A 1 50.58 82.04 -17.30
N THR A 2 49.59 81.46 -16.63
CA THR A 2 48.12 81.55 -16.83
C THR A 2 47.52 81.65 -18.25
N ASN A 3 46.63 80.70 -18.60
CA ASN A 3 45.19 80.88 -18.95
C ASN A 3 44.68 79.64 -19.75
N ILE A 4 43.77 78.81 -19.21
CA ILE A 4 42.29 78.90 -19.20
C ILE A 4 41.64 78.54 -20.56
N LEU A 5 40.98 77.35 -20.59
CA LEU A 5 39.68 76.94 -21.21
C LEU A 5 39.42 77.30 -22.71
N ALA A 6 38.78 76.51 -23.58
CA ALA A 6 38.00 75.28 -23.50
C ALA A 6 37.60 74.79 -24.92
N PHE A 7 37.03 73.58 -24.97
CA PHE A 7 36.15 73.00 -26.01
C PHE A 7 36.73 72.71 -27.40
N LEU A 8 37.28 71.49 -27.54
CA LEU A 8 37.35 70.78 -28.82
C LEU A 8 36.38 69.59 -28.80
N THR A 9 35.45 69.64 -29.74
CA THR A 9 34.48 68.60 -30.09
C THR A 9 35.17 67.40 -30.72
N VAL A 10 35.01 66.22 -30.14
CA VAL A 10 35.14 64.94 -30.86
C VAL A 10 33.93 64.09 -30.48
N PHE A 11 32.95 64.03 -31.38
CA PHE A 11 31.94 62.99 -31.36
C PHE A 11 32.65 61.68 -31.75
N ALA A 12 33.10 60.92 -30.75
CA ALA A 12 33.43 59.52 -30.95
C ALA A 12 32.10 58.77 -31.13
N THR A 13 31.75 58.45 -32.37
CA THR A 13 30.73 57.45 -32.67
C THR A 13 31.25 56.11 -32.19
N VAL A 14 30.95 55.76 -30.94
CA VAL A 14 31.01 54.38 -30.48
C VAL A 14 29.88 53.64 -31.19
N ALA A 15 30.22 52.95 -32.28
CA ALA A 15 29.42 51.85 -32.77
C ALA A 15 29.51 50.74 -31.72
N SER A 16 28.69 50.84 -30.68
CA SER A 16 28.41 49.72 -29.80
C SER A 16 27.67 48.68 -30.64
N ALA A 17 28.41 47.76 -31.25
CA ALA A 17 27.86 46.49 -31.66
C ALA A 17 27.35 45.82 -30.38
N THR A 18 26.05 45.95 -30.11
CA THR A 18 25.37 45.06 -29.20
C THR A 18 25.49 43.68 -29.84
N ALA A 19 26.46 42.89 -29.37
CA ALA A 19 26.37 41.44 -29.45
C ALA A 19 25.18 41.06 -28.56
N ASN A 20 23.97 41.28 -29.09
CA ASN A 20 22.75 40.72 -28.57
C ASN A 20 22.83 39.23 -28.93
N GLN A 21 23.54 38.48 -28.11
CA GLN A 21 23.60 37.03 -28.20
C GLN A 21 22.23 36.53 -27.70
N ASN A 22 21.23 36.67 -28.57
CA ASN A 22 20.02 35.89 -28.48
C ASN A 22 20.47 34.44 -28.60
N ASP A 23 20.53 33.73 -27.48
CA ASP A 23 20.55 32.27 -27.47
C ASP A 23 19.16 31.76 -27.91
N ASN A 24 18.77 32.13 -29.13
CA ASN A 24 17.71 31.49 -29.86
C ASN A 24 18.30 30.18 -30.38
N HIS A 25 18.35 29.15 -29.53
CA HIS A 25 18.54 27.80 -30.02
C HIS A 25 17.26 27.38 -30.75
N GLU A 26 17.05 27.94 -31.95
CA GLU A 26 15.97 27.54 -32.85
C GLU A 26 16.19 26.06 -33.16
N LEU A 27 15.23 25.24 -32.75
CA LEU A 27 15.31 23.80 -32.89
C LEU A 27 15.31 23.47 -34.38
N ASP A 28 16.29 22.70 -34.85
CA ASP A 28 16.37 22.39 -36.28
C ASP A 28 15.12 21.64 -36.77
N ALA A 29 14.81 21.81 -38.06
CA ALA A 29 13.60 21.24 -38.66
C ALA A 29 13.50 19.71 -38.51
N ALA A 30 14.63 18.99 -38.42
CA ALA A 30 14.64 17.55 -38.23
C ALA A 30 14.34 17.18 -36.77
N THR A 31 14.83 17.95 -35.79
CA THR A 31 14.45 17.78 -34.39
C THR A 31 12.97 18.11 -34.17
N GLU A 32 12.44 19.17 -34.76
CA GLU A 32 11.00 19.48 -34.72
C GLU A 32 10.15 18.39 -35.40
N ALA A 33 10.57 17.89 -36.56
CA ALA A 33 9.90 16.79 -37.24
C ALA A 33 9.92 15.50 -36.39
N CYS A 34 11.04 15.21 -35.72
CA CYS A 34 11.17 14.08 -34.81
C CYS A 34 10.23 14.20 -33.60
N LEU A 35 10.17 15.37 -32.96
CA LEU A 35 9.26 15.60 -31.84
C LEU A 35 7.78 15.49 -32.26
N ARG A 36 7.42 15.94 -33.47
CA ARG A 36 6.07 15.76 -34.03
C ARG A 36 5.78 14.29 -34.33
N ALA A 37 6.72 13.57 -34.93
CA ALA A 37 6.58 12.13 -35.21
C ALA A 37 6.41 11.31 -33.93
N ARG A 38 7.10 11.65 -32.84
CA ARG A 38 6.90 11.01 -31.52
C ARG A 38 5.48 11.18 -30.98
N ARG A 39 4.77 12.27 -31.31
CA ARG A 39 3.36 12.46 -30.90
C ARG A 39 2.40 11.51 -31.63
N SER A 40 2.78 11.05 -32.82
CA SER A 40 2.00 10.11 -33.63
C SER A 40 2.44 8.64 -33.49
N LEU A 41 3.54 8.37 -32.80
CA LEU A 41 4.04 7.02 -32.55
C LEU A 41 3.47 6.47 -31.24
N ASP A 42 3.11 5.19 -31.25
CA ASP A 42 3.00 4.41 -30.02
C ASP A 42 4.42 4.03 -29.59
N GLY A 43 4.96 4.79 -28.63
CA GLY A 43 6.26 4.48 -28.03
C GLY A 43 6.27 3.08 -27.42
N GLU A 44 7.47 2.51 -27.27
CA GLU A 44 7.63 1.18 -26.69
C GLU A 44 7.40 1.21 -25.17
N GLU A 45 6.98 0.07 -24.61
CA GLU A 45 6.89 -0.08 -23.16
C GLU A 45 8.28 0.10 -22.52
N PRO A 46 8.39 0.90 -21.44
CA PRO A 46 9.64 1.07 -20.71
C PRO A 46 10.19 -0.26 -20.20
N GLN A 47 11.44 -0.56 -20.56
CA GLN A 47 12.01 -1.88 -20.30
C GLN A 47 12.66 -2.05 -18.93
N LEU A 48 12.82 -0.99 -18.12
CA LEU A 48 13.72 -1.04 -16.96
C LEU A 48 13.07 -0.45 -15.72
N CYS A 49 12.36 -1.29 -14.98
CA CYS A 49 12.22 -1.13 -13.54
C CYS A 49 13.43 -1.76 -12.84
N ASP A 50 13.75 -1.30 -11.63
CA ASP A 50 14.80 -1.95 -10.84
C ASP A 50 14.36 -3.39 -10.47
N ALA A 51 15.31 -4.28 -10.13
CA ALA A 51 15.03 -5.72 -10.00
C ALA A 51 13.97 -6.07 -8.91
N ASP A 52 13.82 -5.20 -7.92
CA ASP A 52 12.87 -5.28 -6.81
C ASP A 52 11.55 -4.52 -7.07
N GLN A 53 11.30 -4.12 -8.31
CA GLN A 53 10.12 -3.37 -8.72
C GLN A 53 9.29 -4.11 -9.77
N ASP A 54 7.99 -3.80 -9.81
CA ASP A 54 7.06 -4.24 -10.84
C ASP A 54 6.65 -3.04 -11.70
N TYR A 55 6.63 -3.21 -13.02
CA TYR A 55 6.05 -2.22 -13.93
C TYR A 55 4.53 -2.38 -13.95
N LEU A 56 3.79 -1.32 -13.60
CA LEU A 56 2.33 -1.33 -13.60
C LEU A 56 1.78 -0.05 -14.23
N GLY A 57 0.98 -0.22 -15.28
CA GLY A 57 0.40 0.89 -16.04
C GLY A 57 1.50 1.66 -16.77
N SER A 58 1.99 2.73 -16.16
CA SER A 58 3.01 3.62 -16.74
C SER A 58 4.22 3.87 -15.82
N SER A 59 4.28 3.22 -14.66
CA SER A 59 5.26 3.50 -13.61
C SER A 59 5.82 2.22 -12.99
N CYS A 60 7.00 2.30 -12.39
CA CYS A 60 7.57 1.24 -11.58
C CYS A 60 7.12 1.39 -10.12
N TYR A 61 6.78 0.29 -9.47
CA TYR A 61 6.40 0.27 -8.06
C TYR A 61 7.22 -0.76 -7.32
N ASP A 62 7.55 -0.49 -6.07
CA ASP A 62 8.17 -1.50 -5.21
C ASP A 62 7.30 -2.77 -5.17
N LYS A 63 7.95 -3.93 -5.09
CA LYS A 63 7.27 -5.20 -4.82
C LYS A 63 6.68 -5.18 -3.42
N CYS A 64 5.56 -5.89 -3.27
CA CYS A 64 4.95 -6.03 -1.96
C CYS A 64 5.84 -6.88 -1.04
N PRO A 65 6.08 -6.43 0.21
CA PRO A 65 6.84 -7.22 1.16
C PRO A 65 6.12 -8.54 1.48
N SER A 66 6.89 -9.55 1.88
CA SER A 66 6.36 -10.85 2.27
C SER A 66 5.25 -10.74 3.31
N GLY A 67 4.19 -11.53 3.13
CA GLY A 67 3.00 -11.48 4.00
C GLY A 67 1.99 -10.39 3.63
N THR A 68 2.19 -9.69 2.52
CA THR A 68 1.22 -8.74 1.97
C THR A 68 0.85 -9.07 0.52
N THR A 69 -0.33 -8.66 0.08
CA THR A 69 -0.81 -8.85 -1.29
C THR A 69 -1.12 -7.50 -1.92
N ARG A 70 -0.76 -7.34 -3.20
CA ARG A 70 -1.03 -6.10 -3.96
C ARG A 70 -2.53 -5.95 -4.21
N VAL A 71 -3.07 -4.80 -3.81
CA VAL A 71 -4.45 -4.38 -4.11
C VAL A 71 -4.40 -2.93 -4.61
N GLY A 72 -4.57 -2.74 -5.92
CA GLY A 72 -4.37 -1.45 -6.57
C GLY A 72 -2.92 -0.95 -6.43
N TYR A 73 -2.76 0.29 -5.94
CA TYR A 73 -1.45 0.93 -5.72
C TYR A 73 -0.91 0.76 -4.28
N GLY A 74 -1.41 -0.23 -3.54
CA GLY A 74 -0.94 -0.52 -2.19
C GLY A 74 -0.79 -2.02 -1.92
N CYS A 75 -0.01 -2.35 -0.90
CA CYS A 75 0.11 -3.70 -0.38
C CYS A 75 -0.71 -3.85 0.90
N VAL A 76 -1.54 -4.87 0.95
CA VAL A 76 -2.44 -5.13 2.08
C VAL A 76 -1.95 -6.36 2.83
N SER A 77 -1.82 -6.28 4.16
CA SER A 77 -1.43 -7.45 4.98
C SER A 77 -2.39 -8.63 4.78
N ASN A 78 -1.82 -9.82 4.64
CA ASN A 78 -2.57 -11.06 4.62
C ASN A 78 -3.00 -11.43 6.04
N CYS A 79 -4.17 -12.06 6.19
CA CYS A 79 -4.55 -12.61 7.48
C CYS A 79 -3.72 -13.87 7.78
N PRO A 80 -3.13 -14.00 8.98
CA PRO A 80 -2.46 -15.22 9.39
C PRO A 80 -3.43 -16.41 9.42
N PRO A 81 -2.93 -17.67 9.39
CA PRO A 81 -3.77 -18.87 9.37
C PRO A 81 -4.78 -18.97 10.53
N GLU A 82 -4.44 -18.41 11.69
CA GLU A 82 -5.28 -18.36 12.88
C GLU A 82 -6.44 -17.34 12.80
N PHE A 83 -6.53 -16.59 11.71
CA PHE A 83 -7.57 -15.61 11.48
C PHE A 83 -8.41 -15.98 10.26
N THR A 84 -9.66 -15.59 10.28
CA THR A 84 -10.58 -15.63 9.14
C THR A 84 -10.56 -14.26 8.49
N ASP A 85 -10.29 -14.23 7.19
CA ASP A 85 -10.33 -13.01 6.40
C ASP A 85 -11.78 -12.51 6.26
N LYS A 86 -12.04 -11.28 6.69
CA LYS A 86 -13.33 -10.57 6.59
C LYS A 86 -13.19 -9.31 5.73
N GLY A 87 -12.30 -9.33 4.75
CA GLY A 87 -12.05 -8.23 3.83
C GLY A 87 -10.99 -7.28 4.36
N ARG A 88 -11.38 -6.16 5.00
CA ARG A 88 -10.44 -5.18 5.59
C ARG A 88 -9.94 -5.57 6.97
N THR A 89 -10.55 -6.58 7.58
CA THR A 89 -10.23 -7.10 8.91
C THR A 89 -9.97 -8.60 8.87
N CYS A 90 -9.29 -9.07 9.90
CA CYS A 90 -8.99 -10.46 10.20
C CYS A 90 -9.65 -10.77 11.55
N LEU A 91 -10.53 -11.76 11.59
CA LEU A 91 -11.22 -12.21 12.81
C LEU A 91 -10.50 -13.40 13.40
N LYS A 92 -10.10 -13.35 14.68
CA LYS A 92 -9.44 -14.47 15.35
C LYS A 92 -10.36 -15.70 15.38
N LYS A 93 -9.85 -16.85 14.94
CA LYS A 93 -10.57 -18.12 14.98
C LYS A 93 -10.55 -18.71 16.39
N GLY A 94 -11.48 -19.62 16.65
CA GLY A 94 -11.52 -20.42 17.86
C GLY A 94 -12.80 -20.26 18.66
N GLU A 95 -13.62 -19.24 18.39
CA GLU A 95 -14.93 -19.10 19.01
C GLU A 95 -15.78 -20.35 18.76
N TYR A 96 -16.43 -20.84 19.82
CA TYR A 96 -17.33 -21.97 19.75
C TYR A 96 -18.46 -21.83 20.77
N SER A 97 -19.60 -22.43 20.46
CA SER A 97 -20.75 -22.46 21.35
C SER A 97 -20.73 -23.67 22.28
N ARG A 98 -21.23 -23.48 23.49
CA ARG A 98 -21.46 -24.47 24.53
C ARG A 98 -22.83 -25.15 24.43
N GLY A 99 -23.61 -24.80 23.42
CA GLY A 99 -24.96 -25.30 23.20
C GLY A 99 -26.02 -24.56 24.01
N VAL A 100 -27.16 -25.21 24.25
CA VAL A 100 -28.32 -24.65 24.98
C VAL A 100 -28.23 -24.82 26.51
N GLY A 101 -27.18 -25.50 26.98
CA GLY A 101 -26.99 -25.84 28.39
C GLY A 101 -27.99 -26.89 28.90
N TYR A 102 -28.01 -27.06 30.22
CA TYR A 102 -28.80 -28.03 30.97
C TYR A 102 -29.87 -27.27 31.77
N PRO A 103 -31.04 -26.96 31.19
CA PRO A 103 -32.11 -26.26 31.90
C PRO A 103 -32.76 -27.18 32.94
N TRP A 104 -33.49 -26.61 33.90
CA TRP A 104 -34.36 -27.37 34.80
C TRP A 104 -35.37 -28.19 33.99
N LYS A 105 -35.62 -29.44 34.39
CA LYS A 105 -36.59 -30.31 33.73
C LYS A 105 -37.53 -31.00 34.72
N PHE A 106 -38.67 -31.49 34.23
CA PHE A 106 -39.62 -32.24 35.05
C PHE A 106 -38.94 -33.46 35.70
N GLY A 107 -39.05 -33.55 37.02
CA GLY A 107 -38.33 -34.53 37.85
C GLY A 107 -37.13 -33.96 38.61
N ASP A 108 -36.65 -32.75 38.26
CA ASP A 108 -35.70 -32.01 39.08
C ASP A 108 -36.41 -31.41 40.30
N THR A 109 -35.70 -31.27 41.41
CA THR A 109 -36.20 -30.57 42.61
C THR A 109 -36.53 -29.11 42.26
N PHE A 110 -37.68 -28.62 42.70
CA PHE A 110 -38.15 -27.27 42.37
C PHE A 110 -37.23 -26.21 42.99
N PHE A 111 -36.85 -25.20 42.20
CA PHE A 111 -35.88 -24.16 42.56
C PHE A 111 -34.48 -24.65 42.97
N ASP A 112 -34.08 -25.83 42.51
CA ASP A 112 -32.76 -26.40 42.77
C ASP A 112 -31.98 -26.64 41.47
N SER A 113 -30.67 -26.47 41.54
CA SER A 113 -29.73 -26.62 40.42
C SER A 113 -29.07 -27.99 40.38
N THR A 114 -29.20 -28.81 41.42
CA THR A 114 -28.52 -30.11 41.55
C THR A 114 -28.75 -31.02 40.35
N GLY A 115 -29.99 -31.17 39.91
CA GLY A 115 -30.32 -32.02 38.76
C GLY A 115 -29.70 -31.52 37.45
N MET A 116 -29.53 -30.21 37.30
CA MET A 116 -28.91 -29.58 36.13
C MET A 116 -27.39 -29.81 36.12
N PHE A 117 -26.73 -29.59 37.27
CA PHE A 117 -25.30 -29.87 37.45
C PHE A 117 -24.98 -31.34 37.23
N GLN A 118 -25.76 -32.24 37.84
CA GLN A 118 -25.52 -33.68 37.71
C GLN A 118 -25.56 -34.17 36.25
N ARG A 119 -26.47 -33.62 35.43
CA ARG A 119 -26.49 -33.93 33.99
C ARG A 119 -25.28 -33.37 33.25
N CYS A 120 -24.92 -32.11 33.54
CA CYS A 120 -23.76 -31.49 32.92
C CYS A 120 -22.46 -32.22 33.28
N GLU A 121 -22.26 -32.53 34.55
CA GLU A 121 -21.05 -33.20 35.05
C GLU A 121 -20.98 -34.66 34.62
N ASN A 122 -22.11 -35.32 34.36
CA ASN A 122 -22.13 -36.62 33.72
C ASN A 122 -21.53 -36.58 32.30
N ASP A 123 -21.75 -35.49 31.57
CA ASP A 123 -21.32 -35.34 30.18
C ASP A 123 -19.91 -34.73 30.05
N TYR A 124 -19.51 -33.85 30.98
CA TYR A 124 -18.26 -33.08 30.91
C TYR A 124 -17.29 -33.34 32.08
N GLY A 125 -17.68 -34.16 33.06
CA GLY A 125 -16.90 -34.44 34.27
C GLY A 125 -17.21 -33.49 35.43
N GLU A 126 -17.01 -34.00 36.64
CA GLU A 126 -17.22 -33.26 37.89
C GLU A 126 -16.38 -31.98 37.95
N GLY A 127 -17.00 -30.86 38.35
CA GLY A 127 -16.33 -29.57 38.46
C GLY A 127 -16.10 -28.82 37.14
N ASN A 128 -16.47 -29.41 35.99
CA ASN A 128 -16.34 -28.78 34.67
C ASN A 128 -17.61 -28.04 34.22
N CYS A 129 -18.56 -27.82 35.13
CA CYS A 129 -19.81 -27.12 34.84
C CYS A 129 -19.94 -25.84 35.67
N GLU A 130 -20.68 -24.89 35.14
CA GLU A 130 -20.94 -23.60 35.78
C GLU A 130 -22.36 -23.11 35.52
N TRP A 131 -22.87 -22.32 36.45
CA TRP A 131 -24.20 -21.75 36.34
C TRP A 131 -24.16 -20.42 35.59
N TYR A 132 -25.06 -20.23 34.62
CA TYR A 132 -25.25 -18.94 33.95
C TYR A 132 -26.75 -18.67 33.72
N GLY A 133 -27.24 -17.54 34.26
CA GLY A 133 -28.65 -17.17 34.15
C GLY A 133 -29.56 -18.15 34.89
N ALA A 134 -30.35 -18.93 34.14
CA ALA A 134 -31.26 -19.96 34.67
C ALA A 134 -30.86 -21.39 34.26
N VAL A 135 -29.66 -21.57 33.70
CA VAL A 135 -29.22 -22.79 33.04
C VAL A 135 -27.78 -23.13 33.46
N VAL A 136 -27.43 -24.42 33.52
CA VAL A 136 -26.04 -24.87 33.72
C VAL A 136 -25.37 -25.11 32.38
N TYR A 137 -24.13 -24.65 32.21
CA TYR A 137 -23.32 -24.87 31.01
C TYR A 137 -22.01 -25.58 31.37
N PRO A 138 -21.38 -26.29 30.42
CA PRO A 138 -19.99 -26.67 30.59
C PRO A 138 -19.11 -25.42 30.66
N LYS A 139 -18.00 -25.48 31.40
CA LYS A 139 -16.99 -24.43 31.40
C LYS A 139 -16.31 -24.34 30.04
N CYS A 140 -15.80 -23.17 29.71
CA CYS A 140 -14.98 -23.02 28.51
C CYS A 140 -13.67 -23.83 28.63
N SER A 141 -13.15 -24.27 27.48
CA SER A 141 -11.85 -24.95 27.39
C SER A 141 -10.74 -24.05 27.93
N PRO A 142 -9.62 -24.61 28.41
CA PRO A 142 -8.54 -23.83 28.99
C PRO A 142 -8.09 -22.68 28.07
N GLY A 143 -8.06 -21.46 28.62
CA GLY A 143 -7.70 -20.24 27.89
C GLY A 143 -8.85 -19.52 27.19
N PHE A 144 -10.04 -20.11 27.13
CA PHE A 144 -11.24 -19.46 26.60
C PHE A 144 -12.03 -18.79 27.71
N THR A 145 -12.75 -17.72 27.36
CA THR A 145 -13.61 -16.99 28.28
C THR A 145 -15.06 -17.08 27.82
N ALA A 146 -15.97 -17.38 28.75
CA ALA A 146 -17.40 -17.36 28.47
C ALA A 146 -17.86 -15.92 28.19
N VAL A 147 -18.46 -15.71 27.04
CA VAL A 147 -19.08 -14.46 26.61
C VAL A 147 -20.57 -14.72 26.46
N GLU A 148 -21.36 -13.87 27.09
CA GLU A 148 -22.81 -14.06 27.25
C GLU A 148 -23.13 -15.44 27.86
N CYS A 149 -24.23 -16.06 27.43
CA CYS A 149 -24.69 -17.31 28.00
C CYS A 149 -23.90 -18.52 27.53
N CYS A 150 -23.45 -18.49 26.28
CA CYS A 150 -23.36 -19.73 25.52
C CYS A 150 -22.11 -19.83 24.67
N ASP A 151 -21.34 -18.75 24.48
CA ASP A 151 -20.19 -18.77 23.59
C ASP A 151 -18.88 -18.63 24.35
N CYS A 152 -17.86 -19.34 23.88
CA CYS A 152 -16.52 -19.31 24.43
C CYS A 152 -15.61 -18.58 23.44
N HIS A 153 -15.06 -17.45 23.86
CA HIS A 153 -14.16 -16.66 23.03
C HIS A 153 -12.70 -17.01 23.34
N PRO A 154 -11.83 -17.09 22.32
CA PRO A 154 -10.40 -17.24 22.54
C PRO A 154 -9.82 -15.97 23.19
N PRO A 155 -8.57 -16.02 23.70
CA PRO A 155 -7.88 -14.84 24.16
C PRO A 155 -7.84 -13.74 23.08
N LEU A 156 -7.91 -12.48 23.52
CA LEU A 156 -7.77 -11.35 22.61
C LEU A 156 -6.45 -11.44 21.83
N PRO A 157 -6.47 -11.28 20.50
CA PRO A 157 -5.27 -11.39 19.69
C PRO A 157 -4.35 -10.18 19.89
N ASP A 158 -3.05 -10.42 20.01
CA ASP A 158 -2.06 -9.36 19.82
C ASP A 158 -1.90 -9.07 18.32
N CYS A 159 -2.72 -8.18 17.79
CA CYS A 159 -2.69 -7.84 16.37
C CYS A 159 -1.31 -7.35 15.88
N LYS A 160 -0.51 -6.70 16.74
CA LYS A 160 0.77 -6.10 16.33
C LYS A 160 1.83 -7.16 16.02
N SER A 161 1.91 -8.23 16.82
CA SER A 161 2.84 -9.34 16.52
C SER A 161 2.53 -10.06 15.21
N PHE A 162 1.28 -9.99 14.74
CA PHE A 162 0.86 -10.49 13.44
C PHE A 162 1.02 -9.49 12.28
N GLY A 163 1.61 -8.31 12.52
CA GLY A 163 1.75 -7.27 11.49
C GLY A 163 0.42 -6.63 11.07
N LEU A 164 -0.61 -6.74 11.93
CA LEU A 164 -1.92 -6.14 11.78
C LEU A 164 -2.06 -4.94 12.74
N LEU A 165 -3.16 -4.19 12.59
CA LEU A 165 -3.49 -3.05 13.43
C LEU A 165 -4.56 -3.48 14.45
N PRO A 166 -4.43 -3.10 15.73
CA PRO A 166 -5.45 -3.41 16.73
C PRO A 166 -6.78 -2.71 16.41
N VAL A 167 -7.88 -3.41 16.69
CA VAL A 167 -9.24 -2.85 16.71
C VAL A 167 -9.83 -3.25 18.07
N GLU A 168 -11.07 -3.71 18.12
CA GLU A 168 -11.79 -4.12 19.32
C GLU A 168 -12.10 -5.61 19.27
N GLY A 169 -12.09 -6.25 20.44
CA GLY A 169 -12.40 -7.66 20.59
C GLY A 169 -11.47 -8.56 19.77
N LEU A 170 -12.07 -9.51 19.04
CA LEU A 170 -11.36 -10.52 18.24
C LEU A 170 -10.92 -10.03 16.85
N LEU A 171 -11.14 -8.76 16.52
CA LEU A 171 -10.85 -8.19 15.20
C LEU A 171 -9.49 -7.48 15.16
N CYS A 172 -8.72 -7.82 14.15
CA CYS A 172 -7.51 -7.08 13.76
C CYS A 172 -7.74 -6.45 12.38
N ARG A 173 -7.30 -5.21 12.18
CA ARG A 173 -7.39 -4.52 10.89
C ARG A 173 -6.14 -4.78 10.06
N LYS A 174 -6.32 -5.05 8.77
CA LYS A 174 -5.19 -5.20 7.85
C LYS A 174 -4.44 -3.87 7.69
N LYS A 175 -3.11 -3.93 7.68
CA LYS A 175 -2.28 -2.77 7.37
C LYS A 175 -2.27 -2.58 5.85
N VAL A 176 -2.33 -1.32 5.42
CA VAL A 176 -2.17 -0.93 4.02
C VAL A 176 -0.86 -0.16 3.91
N ILE A 177 0.04 -0.64 3.07
CA ILE A 177 1.32 -0.03 2.78
C ILE A 177 1.18 0.63 1.41
N PRO A 178 1.18 1.97 1.32
CA PRO A 178 1.18 2.64 0.02
C PRO A 178 2.49 2.35 -0.70
N LEU A 179 2.41 2.07 -1.99
CA LEU A 179 3.60 1.85 -2.78
C LEU A 179 4.17 3.16 -3.29
N LYS A 180 5.50 3.24 -3.33
CA LYS A 180 6.19 4.34 -3.96
C LYS A 180 6.19 4.11 -5.47
N SER A 181 5.92 5.18 -6.21
CA SER A 181 5.97 5.19 -7.66
C SER A 181 7.29 5.77 -8.11
N TYR A 182 7.90 5.13 -9.10
CA TYR A 182 9.15 5.52 -9.71
C TYR A 182 8.97 5.68 -11.21
N SER A 183 9.65 6.67 -11.78
CA SER A 183 9.71 6.82 -13.22
C SER A 183 10.48 5.65 -13.80
N PRO A 184 9.93 4.93 -14.78
CA PRO A 184 10.64 3.83 -15.42
C PRO A 184 11.83 4.37 -16.23
N LYS A 185 12.86 3.54 -16.41
CA LYS A 185 14.04 3.93 -17.19
C LYS A 185 13.89 3.42 -18.63
N CYS A 186 14.30 4.25 -19.58
CA CYS A 186 14.44 3.85 -20.98
C CYS A 186 15.88 3.41 -21.27
N ARG A 187 16.10 2.83 -22.44
CA ARG A 187 17.46 2.49 -22.88
C ARG A 187 18.30 3.77 -23.06
N PRO A 188 19.65 3.70 -23.04
CA PRO A 188 20.50 4.89 -23.12
C PRO A 188 20.26 5.80 -24.34
N TYR A 189 19.70 5.26 -25.43
CA TYR A 189 19.40 5.96 -26.68
C TYR A 189 17.93 6.38 -26.82
N GLU A 190 17.15 6.35 -25.73
CA GLU A 190 15.73 6.69 -25.70
C GLU A 190 15.44 7.75 -24.64
N ASP A 191 14.35 8.49 -24.83
CA ASP A 191 13.80 9.38 -23.83
C ASP A 191 12.43 8.89 -23.36
N LEU A 192 12.21 8.92 -22.05
CA LEU A 192 10.91 8.66 -21.45
C LEU A 192 9.99 9.86 -21.66
N VAL A 193 8.91 9.68 -22.41
CA VAL A 193 7.88 10.70 -22.59
C VAL A 193 6.52 10.10 -22.25
N ARG A 194 5.84 10.69 -21.26
CA ARG A 194 4.51 10.28 -20.78
C ARG A 194 4.43 8.77 -20.47
N GLY A 195 5.47 8.21 -19.87
CA GLY A 195 5.50 6.80 -19.46
C GLY A 195 5.82 5.80 -20.59
N ARG A 196 6.21 6.27 -21.78
CA ARG A 196 6.68 5.42 -22.90
C ARG A 196 8.06 5.82 -23.36
N CYS A 197 8.83 4.84 -23.84
CA CYS A 197 10.16 5.08 -24.37
C CYS A 197 10.09 5.35 -25.87
N PHE A 198 10.82 6.37 -26.30
CA PHE A 198 10.97 6.67 -27.71
C PHE A 198 12.44 6.90 -28.01
N PRO A 199 12.91 6.56 -29.22
CA PRO A 199 14.24 6.93 -29.66
C PRO A 199 14.52 8.42 -29.45
N LYS A 200 15.74 8.73 -28.98
CA LYS A 200 16.24 10.10 -28.88
C LYS A 200 16.19 10.76 -30.24
N CYS A 201 15.66 11.98 -30.29
CA CYS A 201 15.89 12.85 -31.43
C CYS A 201 17.38 13.25 -31.41
N ARG A 202 18.08 13.15 -32.54
CA ARG A 202 19.52 13.45 -32.60
C ARG A 202 19.75 14.93 -32.23
N PRO A 203 20.56 15.26 -31.19
CA PRO A 203 20.86 16.65 -30.84
C PRO A 203 22.07 17.24 -31.59
N TRP A 204 22.85 16.42 -32.30
CA TRP A 204 24.14 16.85 -32.86
C TRP A 204 24.16 16.62 -34.37
N TYR A 205 23.91 17.70 -35.12
CA TYR A 205 24.44 17.83 -36.46
C TYR A 205 25.59 18.83 -36.38
N THR A 206 26.84 18.36 -36.47
CA THR A 206 27.95 19.23 -36.89
C THR A 206 27.82 19.41 -38.40
N PRO A 207 27.59 20.63 -38.91
CA PRO A 207 27.55 20.85 -40.35
C PRO A 207 28.92 20.51 -40.96
N GLY A 208 28.98 19.53 -41.87
CA GLY A 208 30.13 19.35 -42.77
C GLY A 208 30.82 17.99 -42.83
N LEU A 209 30.29 16.91 -42.25
CA LEU A 209 30.82 15.56 -42.54
C LEU A 209 29.95 14.85 -43.60
N PRO A 210 30.53 14.40 -44.72
CA PRO A 210 29.81 13.67 -45.76
C PRO A 210 29.48 12.25 -45.30
N VAL A 211 28.34 11.76 -45.77
CA VAL A 211 27.85 10.37 -45.64
C VAL A 211 28.76 9.41 -46.39
#